data_AF-A0A077WKM4-F1
#
_entry.id   AF-A0A077WKM4-F1
#
_cell.length_a   1.000
_cell.length_b   1.000
_cell.length_c   1.000
_cell.angle_alpha   90.00
_cell.angle_beta   90.00
_cell.angle_gamma   90.00
#
_symmetry.space_group_name_H-M   'P 1'
#
loop_
_entity.id
_entity.type
_entity.pdbx_description
1 polymer ?
#
loop_
_entity_poly.entity_id
_entity_poly.type
_entity_poly.pdbx_seq_one_letter_code
_entity_poly.pdbx_strand_id
1 'polypeptide(L)'
;MMLKKTSAASRHRSVCDLPLELHLRVASYLNFSDLWYFGICSRSCQKIAEQLIYHKYHIDLARQRTNSFNHLIHAAVAFVCRHGYDQDNDINHTVIQWVANRLAVEIYDRTPQYDWAPCFDYFIDRMLGIMMEHVLCDPSLDPVPSLKDLPVIVKSKNYKPTRMGYLMTNLLVTLYPTLTALFDAEPASAIHHRLLLAHICKHIDTLTRRYHQQQRRRLVLGSSNASLSSTVRHGFRVLVQFVGTLAQTELLTAADLHTLTQQRIIYFFLSNNPTTPPPEPISSTSTSSSSSSSSLSSSSPLPSPSISNSNNMTPSSSVDVKEYFDQHWLTEETEFQTVVLFDLLRAVMCRQYAHWDSDKELHTLKSLLNETVNALGSCKPNNTSKVAPPTTTSSPSSPSSSPASAIVPPPSPISPSR
;
A
#
# COMPACT_ATOMS: atom_id res chain seq x y z
N MET A 1 34.69 -61.25 26.18
CA MET A 1 34.59 -59.99 26.95
C MET A 1 34.63 -58.82 25.96
N MET A 2 33.46 -58.36 25.51
CA MET A 2 33.35 -57.28 24.51
C MET A 2 33.21 -55.93 25.23
N LEU A 3 34.21 -55.07 25.10
CA LEU A 3 34.19 -53.71 25.61
C LEU A 3 33.32 -52.83 24.71
N LYS A 4 32.12 -52.50 25.19
CA LYS A 4 31.18 -51.56 24.56
C LYS A 4 31.76 -50.15 24.70
N LYS A 5 32.42 -49.65 23.65
CA LYS A 5 32.98 -48.29 23.60
C LYS A 5 31.84 -47.29 23.52
N THR A 6 31.39 -46.78 24.67
CA THR A 6 30.45 -45.66 24.76
C THR A 6 31.18 -44.36 24.39
N SER A 7 31.29 -44.12 23.09
CA SER A 7 31.67 -42.81 22.56
C SER A 7 30.54 -41.82 22.90
N ALA A 8 30.77 -40.96 23.89
CA ALA A 8 29.94 -39.80 24.15
C ALA A 8 30.07 -38.84 22.95
N ALA A 9 29.33 -39.11 21.89
CA ALA A 9 29.24 -38.23 20.73
C ALA A 9 28.66 -36.90 21.21
N SER A 10 29.49 -35.86 21.20
CA SER A 10 29.05 -34.48 21.38
C SER A 10 27.96 -34.21 20.34
N ARG A 11 26.70 -34.16 20.79
CA ARG A 11 25.60 -33.74 19.94
C ARG A 11 25.87 -32.28 19.56
N HIS A 12 26.40 -32.07 18.36
CA HIS A 12 26.48 -30.75 17.77
C HIS A 12 25.05 -30.21 17.73
N ARG A 13 24.79 -29.15 18.49
CA ARG A 13 23.50 -28.47 18.48
C ARG A 13 23.36 -27.82 17.10
N SER A 14 22.38 -28.26 16.32
CA SER A 14 22.10 -27.66 15.03
C SER A 14 21.35 -26.35 15.25
N VAL A 15 21.61 -25.34 14.40
CA VAL A 15 20.77 -24.14 14.33
C VAL A 15 19.31 -24.51 14.02
N CYS A 16 19.09 -25.63 13.32
CA CYS A 16 17.75 -26.15 13.04
C CYS A 16 17.00 -26.64 14.29
N ASP A 17 17.69 -26.90 15.40
CA ASP A 17 17.10 -27.40 16.64
C ASP A 17 16.64 -26.26 17.58
N LEU A 18 16.84 -25.00 17.18
CA LEU A 18 16.35 -23.86 17.97
C LEU A 18 14.81 -23.80 17.95
N PRO A 19 14.18 -23.27 19.01
CA PRO A 19 12.76 -22.95 19.00
C PRO A 19 12.39 -21.97 17.87
N LEU A 20 11.19 -22.13 17.29
CA LEU A 20 10.69 -21.32 16.18
C LEU A 20 10.69 -19.82 16.52
N GLU A 21 10.45 -19.45 17.77
CA GLU A 21 10.46 -18.07 18.24
C GLU A 21 11.82 -17.40 18.03
N LEU A 22 12.92 -18.15 18.26
CA LEU A 22 14.26 -17.64 18.00
C LEU A 22 14.53 -17.53 16.50
N HIS A 23 14.06 -18.48 15.70
CA HIS A 23 14.17 -18.38 14.24
C HIS A 23 13.39 -17.18 13.70
N LEU A 24 12.18 -16.92 14.19
CA LEU A 24 11.37 -15.74 13.80
C LEU A 24 12.07 -14.44 14.17
N ARG A 25 12.72 -14.39 15.34
CA ARG A 25 13.53 -13.23 15.75
C ARG A 25 14.77 -13.03 14.89
N VAL A 26 15.40 -14.10 14.40
CA VAL A 26 16.49 -13.96 13.42
C VAL A 26 15.93 -13.53 12.07
N ALA A 27 14.82 -14.14 11.64
CA ALA A 27 14.17 -13.86 10.36
C ALA A 27 13.67 -12.42 10.24
N SER A 28 13.40 -11.70 11.35
CA SER A 28 13.08 -10.27 11.27
C SER A 28 14.21 -9.42 10.69
N TYR A 29 15.46 -9.89 10.76
CA TYR A 29 16.64 -9.22 10.20
C TYR A 29 17.04 -9.72 8.81
N LEU A 30 16.40 -10.78 8.31
CA LEU A 30 16.73 -11.40 7.03
C LEU A 30 15.70 -10.97 5.97
N ASN A 31 16.14 -10.64 4.77
CA ASN A 31 15.21 -10.37 3.66
C ASN A 31 14.65 -11.68 3.08
N PHE A 32 13.72 -11.57 2.13
CA PHE A 32 13.12 -12.75 1.51
C PHE A 32 14.16 -13.64 0.82
N SER A 33 15.15 -13.04 0.14
CA SER A 33 16.20 -13.80 -0.54
C SER A 33 17.06 -14.60 0.44
N ASP A 34 17.40 -14.04 1.59
CA ASP A 34 18.20 -14.73 2.60
C ASP A 34 17.46 -15.95 3.16
N LEU A 35 16.16 -15.82 3.44
CA LEU A 35 15.33 -16.94 3.85
C LEU A 35 15.21 -17.99 2.74
N TRP A 36 15.06 -17.56 1.49
CA TRP A 36 14.98 -18.45 0.34
C TRP A 36 16.27 -19.28 0.17
N TYR A 37 17.44 -18.61 0.18
CA TYR A 37 18.74 -19.27 0.08
C TYR A 37 19.03 -20.16 1.28
N PHE A 38 18.63 -19.75 2.48
CA PHE A 38 18.70 -20.62 3.66
C PHE A 38 17.91 -21.92 3.44
N GLY A 39 16.73 -21.84 2.82
CA GLY A 39 15.91 -23.01 2.49
C GLY A 39 16.59 -23.99 1.53
N ILE A 40 17.44 -23.51 0.62
CA ILE A 40 18.13 -24.36 -0.37
C ILE A 40 19.32 -25.13 0.24
N CYS A 41 19.86 -24.68 1.38
CA CYS A 41 21.06 -25.29 1.98
C CYS A 41 20.87 -26.75 2.44
N SER A 42 19.69 -27.14 2.90
CA SER A 42 19.39 -28.51 3.31
C SER A 42 17.88 -28.76 3.42
N ARG A 43 17.43 -30.01 3.45
CA ARG A 43 16.00 -30.36 3.67
C ARG A 43 15.47 -29.89 5.03
N SER A 44 16.32 -29.84 6.06
CA SER A 44 15.92 -29.32 7.38
C SER A 44 15.76 -27.80 7.34
N CYS A 45 16.71 -27.11 6.72
CA CYS A 45 16.61 -25.66 6.51
C CYS A 45 15.41 -25.31 5.63
N GLN A 46 15.10 -26.10 4.60
CA GLN A 46 13.93 -25.91 3.75
C GLN A 46 12.64 -25.82 4.56
N LYS A 47 12.37 -26.80 5.44
CA LYS A 47 11.16 -26.80 6.27
C LYS A 47 11.07 -25.58 7.18
N ILE A 48 12.20 -25.17 7.76
CA ILE A 48 12.25 -23.98 8.62
C ILE A 48 12.04 -22.72 7.77
N ALA A 49 12.71 -22.60 6.63
CA ALA A 49 12.56 -21.48 5.71
C ALA A 49 11.12 -21.33 5.24
N GLU A 50 10.45 -22.43 4.86
CA GLU A 50 9.04 -22.44 4.47
C GLU A 50 8.15 -21.90 5.60
N GLN A 51 8.38 -22.31 6.86
CA GLN A 51 7.65 -21.78 8.01
C GLN A 51 7.93 -20.29 8.24
N LEU A 52 9.19 -19.88 8.17
CA LEU A 52 9.58 -18.48 8.37
C LEU A 52 9.02 -17.57 7.28
N ILE A 53 9.07 -18.02 6.02
CA ILE A 53 8.50 -17.30 4.87
C ILE A 53 6.99 -17.20 5.01
N TYR A 54 6.32 -18.27 5.42
CA TYR A 54 4.87 -18.23 5.68
C TYR A 54 4.52 -17.26 6.81
N HIS A 55 5.26 -17.28 7.93
CA HIS A 55 4.97 -16.39 9.06
C HIS A 55 5.28 -14.92 8.77
N LYS A 56 6.37 -14.63 8.05
CA LYS A 56 6.82 -13.26 7.79
C LYS A 56 6.11 -12.62 6.59
N TYR A 57 5.94 -13.40 5.52
CA TYR A 57 5.47 -12.91 4.23
C TYR A 57 4.09 -13.42 3.84
N HIS A 58 3.49 -14.36 4.61
CA HIS A 58 2.22 -15.02 4.29
C HIS A 58 2.22 -15.81 2.98
N ILE A 59 3.42 -16.22 2.52
CA ILE A 59 3.60 -17.02 1.31
C ILE A 59 3.66 -18.50 1.70
N ASP A 60 2.72 -19.30 1.22
CA ASP A 60 2.69 -20.75 1.41
C ASP A 60 3.52 -21.46 0.32
N LEU A 61 4.69 -21.97 0.72
CA LEU A 61 5.60 -22.75 -0.12
C LEU A 61 5.47 -24.27 0.09
N ALA A 62 4.60 -24.74 0.99
CA ALA A 62 4.53 -26.16 1.33
C ALA A 62 4.09 -27.06 0.15
N ARG A 63 3.45 -26.47 -0.87
CA ARG A 63 2.88 -27.17 -2.03
C ARG A 63 3.69 -26.98 -3.31
N GLN A 64 5.00 -27.21 -3.26
CA GLN A 64 5.90 -27.04 -4.40
C GLN A 64 5.46 -27.80 -5.67
N ARG A 65 4.99 -29.04 -5.53
CA ARG A 65 4.64 -29.88 -6.68
C ARG A 65 3.40 -29.39 -7.43
N THR A 66 2.41 -28.82 -6.73
CA THR A 66 1.19 -28.33 -7.38
C THR A 66 1.39 -26.92 -7.94
N ASN A 67 2.30 -26.13 -7.35
CA ASN A 67 2.52 -24.73 -7.68
C ASN A 67 3.96 -24.50 -8.16
N SER A 68 4.44 -25.34 -9.08
CA SER A 68 5.83 -25.30 -9.56
C SER A 68 6.19 -23.97 -10.23
N PHE A 69 5.24 -23.37 -10.96
CA PHE A 69 5.42 -22.06 -11.58
C PHE A 69 5.53 -20.94 -10.52
N ASN A 70 4.66 -20.93 -9.51
CA ASN A 70 4.76 -19.94 -8.42
C ASN A 70 6.12 -20.04 -7.70
N HIS A 71 6.61 -21.26 -7.46
CA HIS A 71 7.94 -21.48 -6.87
C HIS A 71 9.05 -20.95 -7.77
N LEU A 72 8.93 -21.10 -9.09
CA LEU A 72 9.87 -20.52 -10.04
C LEU A 72 9.87 -18.98 -9.95
N ILE A 73 8.69 -18.34 -9.89
CA ILE A 73 8.62 -16.87 -9.77
C ILE A 73 9.21 -16.41 -8.43
N HIS A 74 8.89 -17.06 -7.32
CA HIS A 74 9.50 -16.76 -6.03
C HIS A 74 11.02 -16.95 -6.04
N ALA A 75 11.53 -18.00 -6.69
CA ALA A 75 12.96 -18.21 -6.87
C ALA A 75 13.60 -17.08 -7.70
N ALA A 76 12.95 -16.68 -8.79
CA ALA A 76 13.41 -15.59 -9.64
C ALA A 76 13.45 -14.26 -8.89
N VAL A 77 12.41 -13.95 -8.11
CA VAL A 77 12.38 -12.76 -7.25
C VAL A 77 13.51 -12.82 -6.22
N ALA A 78 13.68 -13.94 -5.49
CA ALA A 78 14.77 -14.09 -4.53
C ALA A 78 16.16 -13.90 -5.18
N PHE A 79 16.35 -14.43 -6.39
CA PHE A 79 17.59 -14.28 -7.13
C PHE A 79 17.85 -12.82 -7.52
N VAL A 80 16.85 -12.14 -8.09
CA VAL A 80 16.93 -10.72 -8.47
C VAL A 80 17.14 -9.82 -7.25
N CYS A 81 16.52 -10.12 -6.11
CA CYS A 81 16.72 -9.36 -4.88
C CYS A 81 18.17 -9.41 -4.39
N ARG A 82 18.84 -10.56 -4.54
CA ARG A 82 20.20 -10.77 -4.07
C ARG A 82 21.26 -10.28 -5.05
N HIS A 83 21.01 -10.42 -6.35
CA HIS A 83 22.01 -10.20 -7.41
C HIS A 83 21.66 -9.06 -8.38
N GLY A 84 20.47 -8.47 -8.26
CA GLY A 84 20.01 -7.40 -9.14
C GLY A 84 20.63 -6.03 -8.85
N TYR A 85 21.42 -5.91 -7.78
CA TYR A 85 22.22 -4.73 -7.47
C TYR A 85 23.70 -5.06 -7.49
N ASP A 86 24.50 -4.15 -8.04
CA ASP A 86 25.96 -4.19 -7.91
C ASP A 86 26.43 -3.58 -6.57
N GLN A 87 27.74 -3.59 -6.32
CA GLN A 87 28.37 -3.02 -5.11
C GLN A 87 28.06 -1.53 -4.92
N ASP A 88 27.89 -0.81 -6.02
CA ASP A 88 27.54 0.62 -6.03
C ASP A 88 26.04 0.89 -5.82
N ASN A 89 25.24 -0.17 -5.55
CA ASN A 89 23.79 -0.12 -5.42
C ASN A 89 23.06 0.35 -6.70
N ASP A 90 23.74 0.27 -7.84
CA ASP A 90 23.16 0.39 -9.18
C ASP A 90 22.55 -0.93 -9.64
N ILE A 91 21.58 -0.87 -10.56
CA ILE A 91 20.93 -2.08 -11.08
C ILE A 91 21.90 -2.83 -11.99
N ASN A 92 22.08 -4.12 -11.69
CA ASN A 92 22.77 -5.05 -12.57
C ASN A 92 21.81 -5.50 -13.70
N HIS A 93 21.77 -4.72 -14.78
CA HIS A 93 20.89 -4.98 -15.92
C HIS A 93 21.15 -6.35 -16.58
N THR A 94 22.37 -6.89 -16.52
CA THR A 94 22.69 -8.23 -17.06
C THR A 94 21.96 -9.32 -16.29
N VAL A 95 21.93 -9.24 -14.96
CA VAL A 95 21.19 -10.18 -14.10
C VAL A 95 19.69 -10.07 -14.37
N ILE A 96 19.16 -8.85 -14.44
CA ILE A 96 17.74 -8.61 -14.72
C ILE A 96 17.34 -9.20 -16.09
N GLN A 97 18.12 -8.92 -17.14
CA GLN A 97 17.89 -9.46 -18.47
C GLN A 97 17.94 -10.98 -18.50
N TRP A 98 18.91 -11.59 -17.81
CA TRP A 98 19.04 -13.05 -17.77
C TRP A 98 17.81 -13.70 -17.12
N VAL A 99 17.36 -13.16 -15.97
CA VAL A 99 16.15 -13.67 -15.29
C VAL A 99 14.91 -13.44 -16.16
N ALA A 100 14.75 -12.25 -16.75
CA ALA A 100 13.64 -11.93 -17.63
C ALA A 100 13.56 -12.91 -18.82
N ASN A 101 14.67 -13.13 -19.52
CA ASN A 101 14.72 -14.09 -20.63
C ASN A 101 14.37 -15.50 -20.17
N ARG A 102 14.90 -15.94 -19.02
CA ARG A 102 14.62 -17.27 -18.50
C ARG A 102 13.14 -17.46 -18.14
N LEU A 103 12.52 -16.44 -17.53
CA LEU A 103 11.09 -16.45 -17.23
C LEU A 103 10.24 -16.46 -18.49
N ALA A 104 10.60 -15.65 -19.49
CA ALA A 104 9.88 -15.60 -20.77
C ALA A 104 9.88 -16.96 -21.47
N VAL A 105 11.03 -17.63 -21.53
CA VAL A 105 11.16 -19.00 -22.08
C VAL A 105 10.33 -20.00 -21.28
N GLU A 106 10.37 -19.96 -19.94
CA GLU A 106 9.56 -20.87 -19.12
C GLU A 106 8.05 -20.66 -19.29
N ILE A 107 7.59 -19.42 -19.51
CA ILE A 107 6.19 -19.14 -19.83
C ILE A 107 5.87 -19.68 -21.21
N TYR A 108 6.73 -19.44 -22.21
CA TYR A 108 6.55 -19.93 -23.57
C TYR A 108 6.48 -21.45 -23.65
N ASP A 109 7.43 -22.16 -23.02
CA ASP A 109 7.51 -23.63 -23.04
C ASP A 109 6.29 -24.30 -22.37
N ARG A 110 5.64 -23.62 -21.43
CA ARG A 110 4.44 -24.11 -20.72
C ARG A 110 3.13 -23.71 -21.40
N THR A 111 3.19 -22.87 -22.42
CA THR A 111 2.01 -22.36 -23.11
C THR A 111 1.79 -23.18 -24.39
N PRO A 112 0.57 -23.68 -24.66
CA PRO A 112 0.30 -24.43 -25.89
C PRO A 112 0.50 -23.54 -27.11
N GLN A 113 0.93 -24.11 -28.24
CA GLN A 113 1.13 -23.35 -29.49
C GLN A 113 -0.18 -22.82 -30.08
N TYR A 114 -1.27 -23.58 -29.92
CA TYR A 114 -2.61 -23.20 -30.35
C TYR A 114 -3.40 -22.71 -29.15
N ASP A 115 -4.16 -21.63 -29.32
CA ASP A 115 -4.97 -21.00 -28.26
C ASP A 115 -4.12 -20.69 -27.00
N TRP A 116 -2.98 -20.04 -27.22
CA TRP A 116 -1.99 -19.73 -26.18
C TRP A 116 -2.49 -18.68 -25.19
N ALA A 117 -3.43 -17.81 -25.60
CA ALA A 117 -3.82 -16.61 -24.86
C ALA A 117 -4.36 -16.87 -23.43
N PRO A 118 -5.24 -17.86 -23.17
CA PRO A 118 -5.72 -18.14 -21.82
C PRO A 118 -4.62 -18.66 -20.88
N CYS A 119 -3.69 -19.46 -21.41
CA CYS A 119 -2.56 -19.97 -20.64
C CYS A 119 -1.56 -18.86 -20.34
N PHE A 120 -1.29 -17.98 -21.31
CA PHE A 120 -0.48 -16.78 -21.12
C PHE A 120 -1.11 -15.85 -20.07
N ASP A 121 -2.41 -15.56 -20.17
CA ASP A 121 -3.18 -14.78 -19.18
C ASP A 121 -2.99 -15.34 -17.76
N TYR A 122 -3.13 -16.67 -17.59
CA TYR A 122 -2.89 -17.33 -16.32
C TYR A 122 -1.46 -17.15 -15.78
N PHE A 123 -0.44 -17.37 -16.61
CA PHE A 123 0.95 -17.27 -16.16
C PHE A 123 1.34 -15.83 -15.81
N ILE A 124 0.88 -14.85 -16.59
CA ILE A 124 1.12 -13.44 -16.32
C ILE A 124 0.37 -12.97 -15.07
N ASP A 125 -0.89 -13.39 -14.86
CA ASP A 125 -1.64 -13.10 -13.62
C ASP A 125 -0.89 -13.63 -12.38
N ARG A 126 -0.41 -14.88 -12.46
CA ARG A 126 0.38 -15.47 -11.36
C ARG A 126 1.68 -14.75 -11.10
N MET A 127 2.41 -14.42 -12.16
CA MET A 127 3.69 -13.75 -12.04
C MET A 127 3.53 -12.33 -11.47
N LEU A 128 2.62 -11.52 -12.03
CA LEU A 128 2.36 -10.15 -11.56
C LEU A 128 1.85 -10.15 -10.12
N GLY A 129 0.93 -11.06 -9.78
CA GLY A 129 0.44 -11.21 -8.42
C GLY A 129 1.56 -11.47 -7.41
N ILE A 130 2.48 -12.39 -7.73
CA ILE A 130 3.63 -12.70 -6.87
C ILE A 130 4.59 -11.51 -6.80
N MET A 131 4.96 -10.90 -7.92
CA MET A 131 5.89 -9.75 -7.92
C MET A 131 5.32 -8.58 -7.10
N MET A 132 4.04 -8.27 -7.26
CA MET A 132 3.39 -7.21 -6.47
C MET A 132 3.31 -7.55 -4.98
N GLU A 133 3.06 -8.81 -4.63
CA GLU A 133 3.10 -9.26 -3.24
C GLU A 133 4.49 -9.00 -2.63
N HIS A 134 5.58 -9.33 -3.34
CA HIS A 134 6.95 -9.05 -2.89
C HIS A 134 7.24 -7.55 -2.72
N VAL A 135 6.75 -6.70 -3.63
CA VAL A 135 6.88 -5.25 -3.50
C VAL A 135 6.21 -4.74 -2.21
N LEU A 136 5.05 -5.28 -1.85
CA LEU A 136 4.30 -4.86 -0.66
C LEU A 136 4.82 -5.50 0.64
N CYS A 137 5.44 -6.67 0.56
CA CYS A 137 5.83 -7.49 1.69
C CYS A 137 7.24 -7.21 2.24
N ASP A 138 8.08 -6.43 1.54
CA ASP A 138 9.37 -5.96 2.09
C ASP A 138 9.42 -4.44 2.34
N PRO A 139 8.60 -3.92 3.27
CA PRO A 139 8.59 -2.52 3.64
C PRO A 139 9.82 -2.07 4.44
N SER A 140 10.62 -3.02 4.92
CA SER A 140 11.76 -2.76 5.82
C SER A 140 12.90 -1.97 5.17
N LEU A 141 12.85 -1.81 3.84
CA LEU A 141 13.87 -1.15 3.04
C LEU A 141 13.53 0.29 2.67
N ASP A 142 12.37 0.82 3.09
CA ASP A 142 12.00 2.21 2.78
C ASP A 142 11.58 2.93 4.07
N PRO A 143 12.52 3.58 4.79
CA PRO A 143 12.16 4.39 5.93
C PRO A 143 11.21 5.47 5.45
N VAL A 144 10.08 5.64 6.15
CA VAL A 144 9.24 6.83 5.94
C VAL A 144 10.15 8.03 6.16
N PRO A 145 10.40 8.86 5.12
CA PRO A 145 11.25 10.02 5.28
C PRO A 145 10.62 10.85 6.37
N SER A 146 11.41 11.19 7.39
CA SER A 146 10.91 12.06 8.43
C SER A 146 10.56 13.39 7.77
N LEU A 147 9.52 14.07 8.26
CA LEU A 147 9.19 15.41 7.77
C LEU A 147 10.39 16.39 7.86
N LYS A 148 11.35 16.06 8.74
CA LYS A 148 12.65 16.74 8.90
C LYS A 148 13.59 16.59 7.69
N ASP A 149 13.37 15.59 6.84
CA ASP A 149 14.20 15.27 5.67
C ASP A 149 13.69 15.93 4.38
N LEU A 150 12.51 16.58 4.39
CA LEU A 150 11.95 17.29 3.22
C LEU A 150 12.93 18.23 2.48
N PRO A 151 13.73 19.08 3.14
CA PRO A 151 14.62 20.00 2.42
C PRO A 151 15.76 19.27 1.65
N VAL A 152 16.07 18.02 2.00
CA VAL A 152 17.03 17.18 1.27
C VAL A 152 16.36 16.50 0.08
N ILE A 153 15.11 16.10 0.22
CA ILE A 153 14.33 15.39 -0.81
C ILE A 153 14.08 16.27 -2.05
N VAL A 154 13.93 17.59 -1.88
CA VAL A 154 13.78 18.52 -3.02
C VAL A 154 15.07 18.62 -3.85
N LYS A 155 16.24 18.32 -3.28
CA LYS A 155 17.52 18.37 -4.00
C LYS A 155 17.82 17.10 -4.80
N SER A 156 17.25 15.95 -4.41
CA SER A 156 17.40 14.73 -5.21
C SER A 156 16.49 14.81 -6.43
N LYS A 157 17.08 14.99 -7.62
CA LYS A 157 16.38 15.03 -8.91
C LYS A 157 15.64 13.72 -9.24
N ASN A 158 15.96 12.63 -8.55
CA ASN A 158 15.47 11.30 -8.90
C ASN A 158 14.41 10.85 -7.90
N TYR A 159 13.26 10.42 -8.43
CA TYR A 159 12.29 9.66 -7.69
C TYR A 159 12.95 8.42 -7.07
N LYS A 160 12.84 8.27 -5.74
CA LYS A 160 13.40 7.12 -5.01
C LYS A 160 12.29 6.14 -4.69
N PRO A 161 12.06 5.13 -5.52
CA PRO A 161 11.19 4.03 -5.14
C PRO A 161 11.79 3.14 -4.07
N THR A 162 10.93 2.29 -3.51
CA THR A 162 11.40 1.16 -2.71
C THR A 162 12.42 0.36 -3.52
N ARG A 163 13.45 -0.14 -2.86
CA ARG A 163 14.49 -0.97 -3.49
C ARG A 163 13.87 -2.17 -4.24
N MET A 164 12.90 -2.84 -3.60
CA MET A 164 12.17 -3.95 -4.22
C MET A 164 11.32 -3.48 -5.41
N GLY A 165 10.56 -2.39 -5.26
CA GLY A 165 9.73 -1.84 -6.32
C GLY A 165 10.56 -1.46 -7.54
N TYR A 166 11.75 -0.88 -7.35
CA TYR A 166 12.65 -0.54 -8.44
C TYR A 166 13.15 -1.77 -9.19
N LEU A 167 13.58 -2.81 -8.47
CA LEU A 167 14.00 -4.08 -9.09
C LEU A 167 12.85 -4.73 -9.87
N MET A 168 11.66 -4.82 -9.28
CA MET A 168 10.51 -5.45 -9.92
C MET A 168 10.05 -4.66 -11.14
N THR A 169 10.05 -3.32 -11.09
CA THR A 169 9.77 -2.48 -12.26
C THR A 169 10.77 -2.72 -13.38
N ASN A 170 12.07 -2.75 -13.08
CA ASN A 170 13.09 -3.02 -14.10
C ASN A 170 12.95 -4.44 -14.68
N LEU A 171 12.66 -5.43 -13.84
CA LEU A 171 12.40 -6.79 -14.30
C LEU A 171 11.19 -6.85 -15.24
N LEU A 172 10.09 -6.18 -14.91
CA LEU A 172 8.90 -6.11 -15.76
C LEU A 172 9.17 -5.40 -17.08
N VAL A 173 9.89 -4.28 -17.05
CA VAL A 173 10.29 -3.53 -18.26
C VAL A 173 11.15 -4.38 -19.17
N THR A 174 12.09 -5.16 -18.62
CA THR A 174 12.96 -6.02 -19.41
C THR A 174 12.23 -7.27 -19.93
N LEU A 175 11.30 -7.80 -19.15
CA LEU A 175 10.52 -8.98 -19.50
C LEU A 175 9.49 -8.70 -20.60
N TYR A 176 8.84 -7.54 -20.54
CA TYR A 176 7.72 -7.18 -21.42
C TYR A 176 8.05 -7.30 -22.92
N PRO A 177 9.13 -6.69 -23.47
CA PRO A 177 9.48 -6.82 -24.88
C PRO A 177 9.75 -8.26 -25.31
N THR A 178 10.35 -9.06 -24.42
CA THR A 178 10.68 -10.46 -24.68
C THR A 178 9.41 -11.31 -24.78
N LEU A 179 8.43 -11.08 -23.91
CA LEU A 179 7.12 -11.74 -24.00
C LEU A 179 6.37 -11.33 -25.27
N THR A 180 6.34 -10.03 -25.61
CA THR A 180 5.68 -9.55 -26.85
C THR A 180 6.38 -9.98 -28.13
N ALA A 181 7.64 -10.44 -28.05
CA ALA A 181 8.36 -11.01 -29.19
C ALA A 181 8.09 -12.52 -29.35
N LEU A 182 7.89 -13.23 -28.24
CA LEU A 182 7.60 -14.67 -28.24
C LEU A 182 6.13 -14.98 -28.52
N PHE A 183 5.23 -14.09 -28.14
CA PHE A 183 3.80 -14.15 -28.38
C PHE A 183 3.39 -13.06 -29.36
N ASP A 184 2.28 -13.21 -30.08
CA ASP A 184 1.84 -12.16 -31.02
C ASP A 184 1.72 -10.81 -30.30
N ALA A 185 2.37 -9.77 -30.86
CA ALA A 185 2.68 -8.55 -30.13
C ALA A 185 1.43 -7.83 -29.56
N GLU A 186 0.37 -7.69 -30.36
CA GLU A 186 -0.85 -6.99 -29.95
C GLU A 186 -1.61 -7.68 -28.80
N PRO A 187 -2.02 -8.98 -28.91
CA PRO A 187 -2.75 -9.63 -27.83
C PRO A 187 -1.90 -9.80 -26.56
N ALA A 188 -0.59 -10.10 -26.70
CA ALA A 188 0.30 -10.25 -25.56
C ALA A 188 0.45 -8.94 -24.77
N SER A 189 0.64 -7.83 -25.48
CA SER A 189 0.70 -6.49 -24.90
C SER A 189 -0.59 -6.13 -24.15
N ALA A 190 -1.74 -6.34 -24.80
CA ALA A 190 -3.04 -6.05 -24.21
C ALA A 190 -3.32 -6.88 -22.95
N ILE A 191 -2.99 -8.18 -22.96
CA ILE A 191 -3.14 -9.06 -21.79
C ILE A 191 -2.24 -8.59 -20.65
N HIS A 192 -0.95 -8.36 -20.92
CA HIS A 192 -0.01 -7.92 -19.90
C HIS A 192 -0.45 -6.60 -19.25
N HIS A 193 -0.81 -5.61 -20.06
CA HIS A 193 -1.23 -4.30 -19.58
C HIS A 193 -2.54 -4.37 -18.77
N ARG A 194 -3.55 -5.10 -19.27
CA ARG A 194 -4.82 -5.33 -18.56
C ARG A 194 -4.60 -5.97 -17.19
N LEU A 195 -3.77 -7.01 -17.12
CA LEU A 195 -3.50 -7.72 -15.87
C LEU A 195 -2.70 -6.85 -14.88
N LEU A 196 -1.70 -6.10 -15.36
CA LEU A 196 -0.94 -5.17 -14.52
C LEU A 196 -1.87 -4.15 -13.84
N LEU A 197 -2.76 -3.52 -14.61
CA LEU A 197 -3.76 -2.61 -14.07
C LEU A 197 -4.73 -3.30 -13.11
N ALA A 198 -5.19 -4.52 -13.44
CA ALA A 198 -6.09 -5.28 -12.58
C ALA A 198 -5.46 -5.58 -11.21
N HIS A 199 -4.18 -5.99 -11.17
CA HIS A 199 -3.48 -6.22 -9.91
C HIS A 199 -3.26 -4.92 -9.12
N ILE A 200 -2.84 -3.83 -9.77
CA ILE A 200 -2.70 -2.51 -9.12
C ILE A 200 -4.02 -2.09 -8.48
N CYS A 201 -5.12 -2.13 -9.24
CA CYS A 201 -6.45 -1.78 -8.74
C CYS A 201 -6.87 -2.68 -7.57
N LYS A 202 -6.70 -4.00 -7.70
CA LYS A 202 -7.04 -4.97 -6.63
C LYS A 202 -6.28 -4.70 -5.34
N HIS A 203 -4.99 -4.35 -5.42
CA HIS A 203 -4.19 -4.01 -4.25
C HIS A 203 -4.60 -2.67 -3.63
N ILE A 204 -4.85 -1.64 -4.45
CA ILE A 204 -5.39 -0.37 -3.96
C ILE A 204 -6.71 -0.61 -3.25
N ASP A 205 -7.68 -1.27 -3.88
CA ASP A 205 -9.00 -1.53 -3.30
C ASP A 205 -8.93 -2.34 -2.00
N THR A 206 -7.99 -3.27 -1.91
CA THR A 206 -7.78 -4.06 -0.69
C THR A 206 -7.21 -3.21 0.43
N LEU A 207 -6.24 -2.33 0.15
CA LEU A 207 -5.67 -1.41 1.13
C LEU A 207 -6.69 -0.35 1.55
N THR A 208 -7.45 0.22 0.60
CA THR A 208 -8.55 1.16 0.86
C THR A 208 -9.60 0.55 1.78
N ARG A 209 -10.06 -0.69 1.51
CA ARG A 209 -11.02 -1.37 2.38
C ARG A 209 -10.48 -1.60 3.78
N ARG A 210 -9.23 -2.07 3.91
CA ARG A 210 -8.58 -2.28 5.22
C ARG A 210 -8.43 -0.96 5.98
N TYR A 211 -8.04 0.10 5.27
CA TYR A 211 -7.89 1.44 5.81
C TYR A 211 -9.22 1.95 6.36
N HIS A 212 -10.28 1.99 5.56
CA HIS A 212 -11.60 2.46 6.02
C HIS A 212 -12.22 1.57 7.10
N GLN A 213 -12.04 0.24 7.02
CA GLN A 213 -12.49 -0.66 8.08
C GLN A 213 -11.80 -0.33 9.41
N GLN A 214 -10.51 -0.02 9.37
CA GLN A 214 -9.78 0.39 10.55
C GLN A 214 -10.23 1.77 11.07
N GLN A 215 -10.47 2.73 10.17
CA GLN A 215 -11.03 4.03 10.55
C GLN A 215 -12.36 3.88 11.29
N ARG A 216 -13.27 3.08 10.74
CA ARG A 216 -14.57 2.79 11.37
C ARG A 216 -14.41 2.16 12.75
N ARG A 217 -13.51 1.17 12.88
CA ARG A 217 -13.24 0.53 14.19
C ARG A 217 -12.69 1.53 15.21
N ARG A 218 -11.82 2.45 14.79
CA ARG A 218 -11.29 3.50 15.66
C ARG A 218 -12.38 4.45 16.16
N LEU A 219 -13.26 4.89 15.25
CA LEU A 219 -14.39 5.76 15.60
C LEU A 219 -15.38 5.10 16.58
N VAL A 220 -15.65 3.81 16.42
CA VAL A 220 -16.61 3.07 17.27
C VAL A 220 -16.01 2.71 18.63
N LEU A 221 -14.75 2.25 18.67
CA LEU A 221 -14.16 1.67 19.88
C LEU A 221 -13.32 2.66 20.69
N GLY A 222 -13.03 3.85 20.18
CA GLY A 222 -12.07 4.77 20.80
C GLY A 222 -10.66 4.17 20.99
N SER A 223 -10.38 3.05 20.30
CA SER A 223 -9.19 2.24 20.53
C SER A 223 -8.00 2.81 19.78
N SER A 224 -6.90 3.03 20.51
CA SER A 224 -5.64 3.60 20.05
C SER A 224 -4.69 2.57 19.43
N ASN A 225 -5.21 1.58 18.68
CA ASN A 225 -4.37 0.60 17.97
C ASN A 225 -3.64 1.25 16.78
N ALA A 226 -2.63 2.08 17.08
CA ALA A 226 -1.84 2.87 16.13
C ALA A 226 -0.98 2.01 15.20
N SER A 227 -0.53 0.84 15.67
CA SER A 227 0.37 -0.06 14.92
C SER A 227 -0.25 -0.58 13.61
N LEU A 228 -1.55 -0.91 13.62
CA LEU A 228 -2.22 -1.45 12.44
C LEU A 228 -2.41 -0.39 11.32
N SER A 229 -2.62 0.89 11.69
CA SER A 229 -2.89 1.93 10.68
C SER A 229 -1.61 2.32 9.97
N SER A 230 -0.51 2.31 10.70
CA SER A 230 0.83 2.49 10.16
C SER A 230 1.14 1.45 9.08
N THR A 231 0.79 0.17 9.31
CA THR A 231 1.05 -0.91 8.33
C THR A 231 0.26 -0.71 7.03
N VAL A 232 -1.03 -0.36 7.12
CA VAL A 232 -1.87 -0.13 5.93
C VAL A 232 -1.45 1.12 5.17
N ARG A 233 -1.19 2.22 5.88
CA ARG A 233 -0.67 3.47 5.31
C ARG A 233 0.67 3.25 4.60
N HIS A 234 1.57 2.51 5.24
CA HIS A 234 2.87 2.17 4.68
C HIS A 234 2.72 1.33 3.41
N GLY A 235 1.93 0.26 3.45
CA GLY A 235 1.67 -0.56 2.26
C GLY A 235 1.03 0.23 1.12
N PHE A 236 0.12 1.16 1.43
CA PHE A 236 -0.47 2.05 0.42
C PHE A 236 0.56 2.99 -0.19
N ARG A 237 1.42 3.59 0.63
CA ARG A 237 2.50 4.45 0.14
C ARG A 237 3.48 3.68 -0.74
N VAL A 238 3.91 2.50 -0.32
CA VAL A 238 4.78 1.62 -1.14
C VAL A 238 4.12 1.30 -2.48
N LEU A 239 2.82 1.03 -2.50
CA LEU A 239 2.08 0.79 -3.73
C LEU A 239 2.03 2.02 -4.63
N VAL A 240 1.74 3.19 -4.08
CA VAL A 240 1.77 4.46 -4.83
C VAL A 240 3.17 4.71 -5.38
N GLN A 241 4.20 4.40 -4.59
CA GLN A 241 5.57 4.56 -5.02
C GLN A 241 5.92 3.64 -6.20
N PHE A 242 5.48 2.39 -6.12
CA PHE A 242 5.63 1.42 -7.18
C PHE A 242 4.87 1.85 -8.45
N VAL A 243 3.61 2.29 -8.34
CA VAL A 243 2.85 2.87 -9.46
C VAL A 243 3.59 4.04 -10.09
N GLY A 244 4.19 4.90 -9.27
CA GLY A 244 5.00 6.01 -9.76
C GLY A 244 6.23 5.57 -10.55
N THR A 245 6.91 4.48 -10.15
CA THR A 245 7.99 3.91 -10.99
C THR A 245 7.49 3.32 -12.28
N LEU A 246 6.38 2.59 -12.25
CA LEU A 246 5.80 2.01 -13.45
C LEU A 246 5.39 3.10 -14.43
N ALA A 247 4.88 4.24 -13.93
CA ALA A 247 4.54 5.39 -14.75
C ALA A 247 5.76 6.14 -15.31
N GLN A 248 6.96 5.98 -14.74
CA GLN A 248 8.19 6.48 -15.35
C GLN A 248 8.67 5.60 -16.49
N THR A 249 8.04 4.44 -16.67
CA THR A 249 8.26 3.52 -17.78
C THR A 249 7.08 3.60 -18.74
N GLU A 250 7.18 2.88 -19.85
CA GLU A 250 6.08 2.74 -20.82
C GLU A 250 5.05 1.66 -20.43
N LEU A 251 5.21 1.01 -19.26
CA LEU A 251 4.27 -0.03 -18.79
C LEU A 251 2.90 0.53 -18.39
N LEU A 252 2.86 1.80 -17.95
CA LEU A 252 1.62 2.53 -17.67
C LEU A 252 1.54 3.76 -18.58
N THR A 253 0.38 4.00 -19.16
CA THR A 253 0.12 5.22 -19.92
C THR A 253 -0.23 6.37 -18.97
N ALA A 254 -0.18 7.60 -19.47
CA ALA A 254 -0.63 8.77 -18.70
C ALA A 254 -2.13 8.71 -18.37
N ALA A 255 -2.93 8.10 -19.26
CA ALA A 255 -4.36 7.88 -19.04
C ALA A 255 -4.61 6.91 -17.87
N ASP A 256 -3.78 5.87 -17.75
CA ASP A 256 -3.87 4.91 -16.64
C ASP A 256 -3.52 5.57 -15.31
N LEU A 257 -2.43 6.35 -15.28
CA LEU A 257 -2.03 7.06 -14.08
C LEU A 257 -3.10 8.06 -13.64
N HIS A 258 -3.70 8.78 -14.59
CA HIS A 258 -4.82 9.66 -14.33
C HIS A 258 -6.01 8.90 -13.74
N THR A 259 -6.42 7.79 -14.37
CA THR A 259 -7.51 6.92 -13.92
C THR A 259 -7.26 6.38 -12.51
N LEU A 260 -6.07 5.83 -12.25
CA LEU A 260 -5.68 5.31 -10.94
C LEU A 260 -5.71 6.41 -9.88
N THR A 261 -5.20 7.59 -10.22
CA THR A 261 -5.12 8.68 -9.25
C THR A 261 -6.51 9.21 -8.91
N GLN A 262 -7.32 9.55 -9.91
CA GLN A 262 -8.66 10.10 -9.69
C GLN A 262 -9.63 9.09 -9.08
N GLN A 263 -9.70 7.88 -9.64
CA GLN A 263 -10.76 6.94 -9.27
C GLN A 263 -10.44 6.07 -8.05
N ARG A 264 -9.16 5.95 -7.70
CA ARG A 264 -8.72 4.97 -6.68
C ARG A 264 -7.88 5.61 -5.57
N ILE A 265 -6.86 6.40 -5.91
CA ILE A 265 -6.00 7.01 -4.89
C ILE A 265 -6.71 8.14 -4.16
N ILE A 266 -7.40 9.04 -4.87
CA ILE A 266 -8.21 10.08 -4.20
C ILE A 266 -9.31 9.43 -3.36
N TYR A 267 -9.97 8.40 -3.88
CA TYR A 267 -11.00 7.66 -3.15
C TYR A 267 -10.50 7.06 -1.83
N PHE A 268 -9.24 6.65 -1.75
CA PHE A 268 -8.62 6.19 -0.49
C PHE A 268 -8.73 7.22 0.63
N PHE A 269 -8.62 8.52 0.30
CA PHE A 269 -8.64 9.62 1.27
C PHE A 269 -10.04 10.19 1.53
N LEU A 270 -10.97 9.97 0.61
CA LEU A 270 -12.37 10.34 0.80
C LEU A 270 -12.98 9.43 1.86
N SER A 271 -12.77 9.81 3.13
CA SER A 271 -13.56 9.26 4.23
C SER A 271 -15.01 9.53 3.91
N ASN A 272 -15.80 8.47 3.70
CA ASN A 272 -17.25 8.55 3.67
C ASN A 272 -17.68 9.32 4.92
N ASN A 273 -18.04 10.60 4.77
CA ASN A 273 -18.64 11.38 5.84
C ASN A 273 -19.82 10.55 6.36
N PRO A 274 -19.80 10.07 7.61
CA PRO A 274 -20.90 9.30 8.17
C PRO A 274 -22.06 10.23 8.53
N THR A 275 -22.38 11.18 7.65
CA THR A 275 -23.52 12.09 7.82
C THR A 275 -24.85 11.40 7.55
N THR A 276 -24.84 10.17 7.02
CA THR A 276 -26.02 9.31 7.06
C THR A 276 -25.92 8.43 8.30
N PRO A 277 -26.69 8.71 9.38
CA PRO A 277 -26.81 7.78 10.48
C PRO A 277 -27.27 6.43 9.92
N PRO A 278 -26.72 5.31 10.40
CA PRO A 278 -27.22 3.99 10.01
C PRO A 278 -28.72 3.97 10.28
N PRO A 279 -29.55 3.46 9.35
CA PRO A 279 -30.99 3.36 9.57
C PRO A 279 -31.19 2.64 10.91
N GLU A 280 -31.90 3.29 11.83
CA GLU A 280 -32.20 2.70 13.13
C GLU A 280 -32.75 1.29 12.90
N PRO A 281 -32.29 0.28 13.65
CA PRO A 281 -32.85 -1.05 13.55
C PRO A 281 -34.33 -0.94 13.90
N ILE A 282 -35.17 -0.97 12.87
CA ILE A 282 -36.63 -0.99 12.99
C ILE A 282 -36.93 -2.17 13.90
N SER A 283 -37.40 -1.87 15.11
CA SER A 283 -37.79 -2.85 16.10
C SER A 283 -39.02 -3.57 15.56
N SER A 284 -38.81 -4.59 14.73
CA SER A 284 -39.86 -5.44 14.20
C SER A 284 -40.40 -6.29 15.34
N THR A 285 -41.40 -5.73 16.01
CA THR A 285 -42.31 -6.42 16.90
C THR A 285 -43.30 -7.18 16.03
N SER A 286 -43.11 -8.48 15.87
CA SER A 286 -44.21 -9.40 15.51
C SER A 286 -43.86 -10.87 15.82
N THR A 287 -44.47 -11.34 16.91
CA THR A 287 -45.31 -12.55 16.98
C THR A 287 -44.98 -13.77 16.10
N SER A 288 -44.38 -14.76 16.76
CA SER A 288 -44.81 -16.18 16.84
C SER A 288 -45.49 -16.86 15.63
N SER A 289 -44.83 -17.88 15.07
CA SER A 289 -45.41 -19.24 14.93
C SER A 289 -44.35 -20.30 14.59
N SER A 290 -44.18 -21.23 15.55
CA SER A 290 -43.86 -22.66 15.46
C SER A 290 -43.21 -23.26 14.19
N SER A 291 -42.06 -23.91 14.36
CA SER A 291 -41.97 -25.38 14.29
C SER A 291 -40.59 -25.92 14.66
N SER A 292 -40.63 -27.14 15.17
CA SER A 292 -39.70 -27.86 16.04
C SER A 292 -38.48 -28.45 15.31
N SER A 293 -37.33 -28.49 15.97
CA SER A 293 -36.58 -29.75 16.19
C SER A 293 -35.40 -29.57 17.14
N SER A 294 -35.28 -30.58 17.99
CA SER A 294 -34.42 -30.75 19.15
C SER A 294 -33.02 -31.23 18.80
N SER A 295 -32.00 -30.71 19.49
CA SER A 295 -30.90 -31.55 19.99
C SER A 295 -30.22 -30.88 21.20
N LEU A 296 -30.04 -31.70 22.23
CA LEU A 296 -29.53 -31.34 23.54
C LEU A 296 -28.00 -31.35 23.55
N SER A 297 -27.40 -30.36 24.19
CA SER A 297 -26.13 -30.54 24.90
C SER A 297 -25.99 -29.48 25.99
N SER A 298 -25.99 -29.99 27.21
CA SER A 298 -25.89 -29.35 28.51
C SER A 298 -24.49 -28.82 28.82
N SER A 299 -24.40 -27.56 29.27
CA SER A 299 -23.29 -27.08 30.12
C SER A 299 -23.72 -25.87 30.95
N SER A 300 -23.33 -25.92 32.22
CA SER A 300 -23.82 -25.22 33.41
C SER A 300 -23.66 -23.69 33.45
N PRO A 301 -24.52 -22.95 34.18
CA PRO A 301 -24.33 -21.52 34.43
C PRO A 301 -23.44 -21.28 35.66
N LEU A 302 -22.37 -20.52 35.49
CA LEU A 302 -21.62 -19.92 36.61
C LEU A 302 -22.35 -18.68 37.15
N PRO A 303 -22.25 -18.38 38.45
CA PRO A 303 -22.92 -17.24 39.06
C PRO A 303 -22.18 -15.92 38.75
N SER A 304 -22.93 -14.95 38.23
CA SER A 304 -22.49 -13.57 38.07
C SER A 304 -22.29 -12.90 39.44
N PRO A 305 -21.14 -12.27 39.71
CA PRO A 305 -20.99 -11.44 40.89
C PRO A 305 -21.70 -10.11 40.66
N SER A 306 -22.76 -9.87 41.42
CA SER A 306 -23.38 -8.57 41.59
C SER A 306 -22.39 -7.64 42.30
N ILE A 307 -21.70 -6.79 41.55
CA ILE A 307 -20.91 -5.68 42.09
C ILE A 307 -21.84 -4.49 42.28
N SER A 308 -22.08 -4.20 43.54
CA SER A 308 -22.77 -3.05 44.07
C SER A 308 -22.03 -1.74 43.77
N ASN A 309 -22.84 -0.74 43.41
CA ASN A 309 -22.61 0.71 43.45
C ASN A 309 -21.37 1.19 44.21
N SER A 310 -20.51 1.94 43.50
CA SER A 310 -19.64 2.95 44.10
C SER A 310 -19.35 4.07 43.09
N ASN A 311 -19.84 5.26 43.44
CA ASN A 311 -19.31 6.59 43.12
C ASN A 311 -19.46 7.12 41.68
N ASN A 312 -20.52 7.91 41.48
CA ASN A 312 -20.61 8.97 40.49
C ASN A 312 -19.53 10.05 40.75
N MET A 313 -18.34 9.87 40.18
CA MET A 313 -17.40 10.98 39.95
C MET A 313 -17.74 11.61 38.60
N THR A 314 -18.17 12.87 38.63
CA THR A 314 -18.50 13.68 37.46
C THR A 314 -17.31 13.79 36.50
N PRO A 315 -17.45 13.40 35.21
CA PRO A 315 -16.36 13.45 34.24
C PRO A 315 -16.33 14.83 33.58
N SER A 316 -15.81 15.84 34.28
CA SER A 316 -15.60 17.17 33.68
C SER A 316 -14.27 17.29 32.91
N SER A 317 -13.50 16.20 32.75
CA SER A 317 -12.20 16.18 32.06
C SER A 317 -12.15 15.30 30.80
N SER A 318 -13.27 14.69 30.39
CA SER A 318 -13.30 13.78 29.22
C SER A 318 -13.41 14.49 27.86
N VAL A 319 -13.80 15.77 27.86
CA VAL A 319 -13.98 16.56 26.63
C VAL A 319 -12.63 16.92 26.00
N ASP A 320 -11.64 17.32 26.81
CA ASP A 320 -10.31 17.74 26.32
C ASP A 320 -9.53 16.59 25.67
N VAL A 321 -9.69 15.37 26.17
CA VAL A 321 -8.96 14.19 25.66
C VAL A 321 -9.43 13.83 24.25
N LYS A 322 -10.74 13.89 23.98
CA LYS A 322 -11.31 13.56 22.67
C LYS A 322 -10.87 14.57 21.61
N GLU A 323 -10.94 15.86 21.92
CA GLU A 323 -10.54 16.93 21.00
C GLU A 323 -9.04 16.83 20.64
N TYR A 324 -8.18 16.54 21.62
CA TYR A 324 -6.75 16.31 21.39
C TYR A 324 -6.49 15.11 20.46
N PHE A 325 -7.18 13.99 20.67
CA PHE A 325 -7.04 12.80 19.82
C PHE A 325 -7.52 13.05 18.38
N ASP A 326 -8.62 13.77 18.21
CA ASP A 326 -9.16 14.13 16.89
C ASP A 326 -8.21 15.07 16.14
N GLN A 327 -7.61 16.04 16.84
CA GLN A 327 -6.64 16.97 16.25
C GLN A 327 -5.32 16.28 15.86
N HIS A 328 -4.78 15.40 16.72
CA HIS A 328 -3.56 14.64 16.42
C HIS A 328 -3.78 13.73 15.20
N TRP A 329 -4.94 13.08 15.14
CA TRP A 329 -5.30 12.23 14.02
C TRP A 329 -5.39 12.99 12.70
N LEU A 330 -6.10 14.12 12.69
CA LEU A 330 -6.23 14.96 11.50
C LEU A 330 -4.86 15.43 10.98
N THR A 331 -3.94 15.72 11.90
CA THR A 331 -2.57 16.11 11.57
C THR A 331 -1.82 14.96 10.89
N GLU A 332 -1.81 13.77 11.49
CA GLU A 332 -1.19 12.58 10.88
C GLU A 332 -1.78 12.23 9.51
N GLU A 333 -3.09 12.38 9.35
CA GLU A 333 -3.78 12.07 8.09
C GLU A 333 -3.43 13.08 7.00
N THR A 334 -3.39 14.37 7.35
CA THR A 334 -2.97 15.43 6.43
C THR A 334 -1.52 15.24 6.01
N GLU A 335 -0.64 14.86 6.94
CA GLU A 335 0.76 14.53 6.67
C GLU A 335 0.87 13.36 5.68
N PHE A 336 0.15 12.26 5.95
CA PHE A 336 0.16 11.09 5.09
C PHE A 336 -0.35 11.39 3.67
N GLN A 337 -1.48 12.10 3.57
CA GLN A 337 -2.04 12.58 2.30
C GLN A 337 -1.03 13.42 1.52
N THR A 338 -0.40 14.37 2.20
CA THR A 338 0.60 15.25 1.60
C THR A 338 1.78 14.45 1.05
N VAL A 339 2.30 13.48 1.80
CA VAL A 339 3.40 12.61 1.36
C VAL A 339 3.02 11.81 0.11
N VAL A 340 1.84 11.19 0.09
CA VAL A 340 1.35 10.43 -1.07
C VAL A 340 1.22 11.32 -2.31
N LEU A 341 0.70 12.54 -2.15
CA LEU A 341 0.58 13.50 -3.25
C LEU A 341 1.93 13.94 -3.78
N PHE A 342 2.91 14.17 -2.89
CA PHE A 342 4.27 14.48 -3.32
C PHE A 342 4.94 13.32 -4.05
N ASP A 343 4.71 12.07 -3.64
CA ASP A 343 5.22 10.91 -4.33
C ASP A 343 4.59 10.77 -5.74
N LEU A 344 3.29 11.02 -5.89
CA LEU A 344 2.64 11.06 -7.21
C LEU A 344 3.14 12.22 -8.08
N LEU A 345 3.22 13.42 -7.52
CA LEU A 345 3.71 14.60 -8.22
C LEU A 345 5.13 14.38 -8.74
N ARG A 346 6.02 13.83 -7.90
CA ARG A 346 7.39 13.50 -8.30
C ARG A 346 7.40 12.46 -9.41
N ALA A 347 6.54 11.44 -9.34
CA ALA A 347 6.44 10.44 -10.40
C ALA A 347 6.03 11.05 -11.74
N VAL A 348 5.01 11.91 -11.76
CA VAL A 348 4.54 12.61 -12.96
C VAL A 348 5.61 13.54 -13.49
N MET A 349 6.26 14.34 -12.64
CA MET A 349 7.33 15.24 -13.05
C MET A 349 8.51 14.49 -13.67
N CYS A 350 8.92 13.36 -13.09
CA CYS A 350 9.99 12.54 -13.66
C CYS A 350 9.62 11.97 -15.03
N ARG A 351 8.36 11.52 -15.21
CA ARG A 351 7.85 11.08 -16.52
C ARG A 351 7.85 12.23 -17.54
N GLN A 352 7.34 13.40 -17.17
CA GLN A 352 7.26 14.56 -18.06
C GLN A 352 8.65 15.10 -18.44
N TYR A 353 9.61 15.06 -17.53
CA TYR A 353 10.98 15.46 -17.83
C TYR A 353 11.62 14.55 -18.89
N ALA A 354 11.23 13.27 -18.94
CA ALA A 354 11.68 12.35 -19.98
C ALA A 354 10.96 12.55 -21.32
N HIS A 355 9.70 13.00 -21.31
CA HIS A 355 8.81 13.04 -22.48
C HIS A 355 8.01 14.34 -22.59
N TRP A 356 8.67 15.50 -22.68
CA TRP A 356 8.09 16.86 -22.62
C TRP A 356 7.06 17.22 -23.72
N ASP A 357 6.47 16.28 -24.44
CA ASP A 357 5.69 16.58 -25.66
C ASP A 357 4.19 16.89 -25.44
N SER A 358 3.69 16.98 -24.20
CA SER A 358 2.23 17.07 -23.96
C SER A 358 1.82 18.04 -22.85
N ASP A 359 1.49 19.28 -23.22
CA ASP A 359 0.82 20.28 -22.35
C ASP A 359 -0.47 19.74 -21.67
N LYS A 360 -1.10 18.73 -22.27
CA LYS A 360 -2.32 18.11 -21.76
C LYS A 360 -2.09 17.41 -20.42
N GLU A 361 -0.93 16.77 -20.23
CA GLU A 361 -0.63 16.05 -18.99
C GLU A 361 -0.39 17.01 -17.81
N LEU A 362 0.22 18.16 -18.07
CA LEU A 362 0.42 19.20 -17.06
C LEU A 362 -0.91 19.80 -16.59
N HIS A 363 -1.86 20.00 -17.52
CA HIS A 363 -3.21 20.46 -17.16
C HIS A 363 -3.93 19.43 -16.28
N THR A 364 -3.84 18.15 -16.64
CA THR A 364 -4.40 17.05 -15.85
C THR A 364 -3.81 17.00 -14.44
N LEU A 365 -2.49 17.13 -14.32
CA LEU A 365 -1.80 17.21 -13.02
C LEU A 365 -2.26 18.42 -12.20
N LYS A 366 -2.38 19.59 -12.84
CA LYS A 366 -2.89 20.80 -12.19
C LYS A 366 -4.32 20.62 -11.68
N SER A 367 -5.20 20.00 -12.47
CA SER A 367 -6.56 19.67 -12.05
C SER A 367 -6.55 18.75 -10.84
N LEU A 368 -5.71 17.72 -10.87
CA LEU A 368 -5.60 16.74 -9.80
C LEU A 368 -5.09 17.34 -8.49
N LEU A 369 -4.07 18.20 -8.57
CA LEU A 369 -3.56 18.94 -7.42
C LEU A 369 -4.63 19.88 -6.86
N ASN A 370 -5.33 20.63 -7.72
CA ASN A 370 -6.40 21.53 -7.30
C ASN A 370 -7.56 20.76 -6.65
N GLU A 371 -8.04 19.68 -7.27
CA GLU A 371 -9.09 18.82 -6.73
C GLU A 371 -8.69 18.24 -5.37
N THR A 372 -7.45 17.78 -5.24
CA THR A 372 -6.99 17.21 -3.97
C THR A 372 -6.85 18.28 -2.90
N VAL A 373 -6.25 19.43 -3.21
CA VAL A 373 -6.14 20.56 -2.28
C VAL A 373 -7.52 21.07 -1.87
N ASN A 374 -8.48 21.13 -2.81
CA ASN A 374 -9.86 21.51 -2.52
C ASN A 374 -10.56 20.48 -1.62
N ALA A 375 -10.37 19.19 -1.88
CA ALA A 375 -10.90 18.11 -1.04
C ALA A 375 -10.34 18.20 0.39
N LEU A 376 -9.02 18.41 0.53
CA LEU A 376 -8.35 18.62 1.82
C LEU A 376 -8.88 19.86 2.55
N GLY A 377 -9.08 20.96 1.84
CA GLY A 377 -9.63 22.19 2.40
C GLY A 377 -11.09 22.04 2.87
N SER A 378 -11.87 21.20 2.19
CA SER A 378 -13.29 20.96 2.53
C SER A 378 -13.50 20.10 3.78
N CYS A 379 -12.50 19.31 4.18
CA CYS A 379 -12.55 18.49 5.40
C CYS A 379 -12.36 19.29 6.70
N LYS A 380 -12.18 20.61 6.64
CA LYS A 380 -12.05 21.44 7.83
C LYS A 380 -13.40 21.49 8.56
N PRO A 381 -13.52 21.00 9.80
CA PRO A 381 -14.78 21.02 10.53
C PRO A 381 -15.22 22.47 10.71
N ASN A 382 -16.43 22.80 10.25
CA ASN A 382 -17.06 24.11 10.45
C ASN A 382 -17.44 24.29 11.93
N ASN A 383 -16.45 24.43 12.81
CA ASN A 383 -16.64 24.73 14.23
C ASN A 383 -16.89 26.23 14.48
N THR A 384 -17.69 26.86 13.62
CA THR A 384 -18.16 28.25 13.81
C THR A 384 -19.66 28.29 14.01
N SER A 385 -20.17 27.53 14.99
CA SER A 385 -21.35 27.99 15.73
C SER A 385 -20.86 28.72 16.97
N LYS A 386 -20.41 29.96 16.73
CA LYS A 386 -20.09 30.92 17.79
C LYS A 386 -21.43 31.25 18.45
N VAL A 387 -21.66 30.78 19.67
CA VAL A 387 -22.72 31.30 20.54
C VAL A 387 -22.50 32.81 20.64
N ALA A 388 -23.45 33.58 20.12
CA ALA A 388 -23.40 35.03 20.13
C ALA A 388 -23.41 35.55 21.58
N PRO A 389 -22.53 36.50 21.96
CA PRO A 389 -22.73 37.27 23.17
C PRO A 389 -23.95 38.20 22.98
N PRO A 390 -24.72 38.50 24.03
CA PRO A 390 -25.91 39.34 23.91
C PRO A 390 -25.52 40.77 23.55
N THR A 391 -26.00 41.23 22.40
CA THR A 391 -25.95 42.62 21.94
C THR A 391 -26.82 43.51 22.83
N THR A 392 -26.22 44.53 23.44
CA THR A 392 -26.91 45.74 23.88
C THR A 392 -26.80 46.84 22.83
N THR A 393 -27.95 47.44 22.61
CA THR A 393 -28.35 48.44 21.62
C THR A 393 -27.86 49.84 21.99
N SER A 394 -27.32 50.60 21.04
CA SER A 394 -27.60 52.04 20.92
C SER A 394 -27.09 52.62 19.59
N SER A 395 -27.90 53.52 19.06
CA SER A 395 -28.01 53.96 17.66
C SER A 395 -27.22 55.27 17.38
N PRO A 396 -27.48 56.07 16.31
CA PRO A 396 -26.44 56.50 15.36
C PRO A 396 -26.26 58.03 15.22
N SER A 397 -25.23 58.46 14.49
CA SER A 397 -25.25 59.75 13.76
C SER A 397 -24.17 59.82 12.66
N SER A 398 -24.61 60.27 11.48
CA SER A 398 -23.90 60.51 10.21
C SER A 398 -23.16 61.88 10.21
N PRO A 399 -22.76 62.50 9.08
CA PRO A 399 -22.04 62.06 7.86
C PRO A 399 -20.85 63.01 7.47
N SER A 400 -20.05 62.65 6.45
CA SER A 400 -19.27 63.49 5.49
C SER A 400 -18.07 62.68 4.99
N SER A 401 -17.50 62.79 3.78
CA SER A 401 -17.67 63.55 2.54
C SER A 401 -16.73 62.89 1.51
N SER A 402 -17.10 62.89 0.23
CA SER A 402 -16.29 62.54 -0.96
C SER A 402 -15.01 63.43 -1.09
N PRO A 403 -14.08 63.30 -2.08
CA PRO A 403 -14.16 62.51 -3.34
C PRO A 403 -12.86 61.85 -3.88
N ALA A 404 -13.05 61.09 -4.97
CA ALA A 404 -12.19 60.93 -6.16
C ALA A 404 -10.71 60.51 -6.05
N SER A 405 -10.37 59.38 -6.68
CA SER A 405 -9.23 59.29 -7.60
C SER A 405 -9.37 58.08 -8.53
N ALA A 406 -8.95 58.28 -9.77
CA ALA A 406 -9.08 57.39 -10.91
C ALA A 406 -7.70 56.88 -11.37
N ILE A 407 -7.71 55.86 -12.25
CA ILE A 407 -6.64 55.46 -13.20
C ILE A 407 -5.51 54.63 -12.51
N VAL A 408 -5.15 53.39 -12.89
CA VAL A 408 -4.53 52.91 -14.16
C VAL A 408 -4.62 51.37 -14.23
N PRO A 409 -4.89 50.74 -15.40
CA PRO A 409 -4.66 49.31 -15.63
C PRO A 409 -3.25 48.99 -16.15
N PRO A 410 -2.66 47.82 -15.81
CA PRO A 410 -1.31 47.44 -16.24
C PRO A 410 -1.26 46.93 -17.70
N PRO A 411 -0.13 47.12 -18.42
CA PRO A 411 0.05 46.64 -19.79
C PRO A 411 0.51 45.17 -19.85
N SER A 412 0.00 44.45 -20.86
CA SER A 412 0.40 43.09 -21.26
C SER A 412 1.40 43.14 -22.46
N PRO A 413 1.93 42.01 -22.97
CA PRO A 413 3.37 41.77 -23.04
C PRO A 413 3.96 41.93 -24.45
N ILE A 414 5.26 42.18 -24.49
CA ILE A 414 6.09 42.25 -25.71
C ILE A 414 6.50 40.82 -26.11
N SER A 415 6.09 40.42 -27.31
CA SER A 415 6.62 39.26 -28.04
C SER A 415 8.00 39.57 -28.63
N PRO A 416 8.97 38.65 -28.63
CA PRO A 416 10.11 38.73 -29.52
C PRO A 416 9.93 37.83 -30.74
N SER A 417 10.05 38.46 -31.91
CA SER A 417 10.27 37.83 -33.21
C SER A 417 11.77 37.81 -33.51
N ARG A 418 12.34 36.62 -33.66
CA ARG A 418 13.24 36.23 -34.76
C ARG A 418 13.56 34.75 -34.70
#